data_AF-A0A833YNF5-F1
#
_entry.id   AF-A0A833YNF5-F1
#
_cell.length_a   1.000
_cell.length_b   1.000
_cell.length_c   1.000
_cell.angle_alpha   90.00
_cell.angle_beta   90.00
_cell.angle_gamma   90.00
#
_symmetry.space_group_name_H-M   'P 1'
#
loop_
_entity.id
_entity.type
_entity.pdbx_description
1 polymer ?
#
loop_
_entity_poly.entity_id
_entity_poly.type
_entity_poly.pdbx_seq_one_letter_code
_entity_poly.pdbx_strand_id
1 'polypeptide(L)'
;MLTTAAAHDGDANVIHWSRREPFLLSGGDDGALKVWDLRQFKSGSPVATFKQHVAPVTSVEWHPQDSGVFAASGADNQVTQWDLAVERDPESGGAETDPGLADLPQQLLFVHQGETDLKELHWHPQCPGVLVSTALSGFTVFRTISV
;
A
#
# COMPACT_ATOMS: atom_id res chain seq x y z
N MET A 1 4.36 9.98 -25.67
CA MET A 1 4.64 10.07 -24.22
C MET A 1 3.31 10.18 -23.51
N LEU A 2 3.03 9.31 -22.53
CA LEU A 2 1.85 9.41 -21.66
C LEU A 2 2.31 10.02 -20.34
N THR A 3 1.68 11.11 -19.91
CA THR A 3 2.00 11.83 -18.68
C THR A 3 0.72 12.14 -17.94
N THR A 4 0.72 11.97 -16.61
CA THR A 4 -0.35 12.47 -15.74
C THR A 4 0.23 13.58 -14.87
N ALA A 5 -0.23 14.82 -15.09
CA ALA A 5 0.37 16.00 -14.45
C ALA A 5 -0.05 16.17 -12.99
N ALA A 6 -1.18 15.59 -12.59
CA ALA A 6 -1.72 15.65 -11.24
C ALA A 6 -1.81 14.23 -10.64
N ALA A 7 -0.71 13.48 -10.73
CA ALA A 7 -0.62 12.14 -10.17
C ALA A 7 -0.94 12.14 -8.66
N HIS A 8 -0.34 13.08 -7.94
CA HIS A 8 -0.45 13.30 -6.49
C HIS A 8 -0.60 14.80 -6.21
N ASP A 9 -1.11 15.16 -5.03
CA ASP A 9 -1.18 16.56 -4.54
C ASP A 9 0.16 16.97 -3.89
N GLY A 10 1.25 16.76 -4.64
CA GLY A 10 2.62 16.84 -4.17
C GLY A 10 3.55 15.98 -5.03
N ASP A 11 4.79 15.82 -4.58
CA ASP A 11 5.77 15.00 -5.29
C ASP A 11 5.32 13.54 -5.34
N ALA A 12 5.44 12.93 -6.53
CA ALA A 12 5.26 11.49 -6.69
C ALA A 12 6.59 10.81 -6.42
N ASN A 13 6.73 10.21 -5.25
CA ASN A 13 8.01 9.74 -4.73
C ASN A 13 8.42 8.37 -5.26
N VAL A 14 7.45 7.46 -5.35
CA VAL A 14 7.71 6.03 -5.57
C VAL A 14 6.71 5.41 -6.51
N ILE A 15 7.15 4.37 -7.22
CA ILE A 15 6.30 3.59 -8.12
C ILE A 15 6.73 2.12 -8.18
N HIS A 16 5.78 1.20 -8.25
CA HIS A 16 6.03 -0.22 -8.46
C HIS A 16 4.98 -0.84 -9.39
N TRP A 17 5.40 -1.75 -10.27
CA TRP A 17 4.50 -2.44 -11.21
C TRP A 17 4.10 -3.82 -10.67
N SER A 18 2.86 -4.22 -10.91
CA SER A 18 2.42 -5.58 -10.63
C SER A 18 3.04 -6.56 -11.63
N ARG A 19 3.37 -7.76 -11.18
CA ARG A 19 3.86 -8.85 -12.05
C ARG A 19 2.75 -9.68 -12.68
N ARG A 20 1.50 -9.45 -12.27
CA ARG A 20 0.33 -10.28 -12.59
C ARG A 20 -0.70 -9.51 -13.41
N GLU A 21 -0.93 -8.26 -13.06
CA GLU A 21 -1.91 -7.37 -13.70
C GLU A 21 -1.20 -6.13 -14.27
N PRO A 22 -1.78 -5.44 -15.27
CA PRO A 22 -1.22 -4.20 -15.83
C PRO A 22 -1.43 -2.99 -14.90
N PHE A 23 -1.19 -3.19 -13.59
CA PHE A 23 -1.35 -2.20 -12.54
C PHE A 23 -0.02 -1.57 -12.16
N LEU A 24 -0.05 -0.27 -11.93
CA LEU A 24 1.02 0.48 -11.25
C LEU A 24 0.50 0.93 -9.90
N LEU A 25 1.38 0.91 -8.89
CA LEU A 25 1.15 1.50 -7.58
C LEU A 25 2.10 2.67 -7.42
N SER A 26 1.58 3.84 -7.09
CA SER A 26 2.40 5.02 -6.76
C SER A 26 2.11 5.52 -5.35
N GLY A 27 3.09 6.19 -4.77
CA GLY A 27 2.99 6.90 -3.50
C GLY A 27 3.60 8.30 -3.61
N GLY A 28 3.05 9.26 -2.88
CA GLY A 28 3.50 10.65 -2.92
C GLY A 28 3.67 11.32 -1.56
N ASP A 29 4.12 12.57 -1.60
CA ASP A 29 4.25 13.46 -0.44
C ASP A 29 2.91 13.76 0.22
N ASP A 30 1.83 13.68 -0.55
CA ASP A 30 0.48 13.74 -0.02
C ASP A 30 0.17 12.56 0.92
N GLY A 31 0.98 11.50 1.01
CA GLY A 31 0.66 10.31 1.80
C GLY A 31 -0.44 9.44 1.16
N ALA A 32 -0.84 9.74 -0.07
CA ALA A 32 -1.77 8.90 -0.80
C ALA A 32 -1.04 7.76 -1.50
N LEU A 33 -1.69 6.60 -1.56
CA LEU A 33 -1.31 5.48 -2.42
C LEU A 33 -2.32 5.40 -3.56
N LYS A 34 -1.86 5.30 -4.79
CA LYS A 34 -2.74 5.29 -5.97
C LYS A 34 -2.44 4.09 -6.85
N VAL A 35 -3.49 3.37 -7.22
CA VAL A 35 -3.42 2.27 -8.18
C VAL A 35 -3.87 2.76 -9.54
N TRP A 36 -3.09 2.45 -10.57
CA TRP A 36 -3.33 2.87 -11.95
C TRP A 36 -3.46 1.64 -12.83
N ASP A 37 -4.52 1.57 -13.62
CA ASP A 37 -4.64 0.55 -14.67
C ASP A 37 -4.10 1.11 -15.99
N LEU A 38 -3.02 0.52 -16.50
CA LEU A 38 -2.40 0.94 -17.75
C LEU A 38 -3.32 0.81 -18.97
N ARG A 39 -4.33 -0.08 -18.91
CA ARG A 39 -5.37 -0.20 -19.96
C ARG A 39 -6.27 1.04 -20.01
N GLN A 40 -6.43 1.72 -18.87
CA GLN A 40 -7.31 2.88 -18.69
C GLN A 40 -6.57 4.19 -18.45
N PHE A 41 -5.23 4.19 -18.51
CA PHE A 41 -4.37 5.33 -18.14
C PHE A 41 -4.71 6.65 -18.85
N LYS A 42 -5.30 6.58 -20.05
CA LYS A 42 -5.75 7.76 -20.80
C LYS A 42 -6.85 8.56 -20.11
N SER A 43 -7.56 7.98 -19.14
CA SER A 43 -8.51 8.70 -18.30
C SER A 43 -7.83 9.78 -17.44
N GLY A 44 -6.53 9.62 -17.18
CA GLY A 44 -5.76 10.49 -16.29
C GLY A 44 -6.05 10.25 -14.81
N SER A 45 -6.92 9.29 -14.47
CA SER A 45 -7.37 9.04 -13.09
C SER A 45 -6.93 7.67 -12.60
N PRO A 46 -6.55 7.55 -11.31
CA PRO A 46 -6.27 6.25 -10.69
C PRO A 46 -7.57 5.44 -10.57
N VAL A 47 -7.46 4.11 -10.59
CA VAL A 47 -8.60 3.19 -10.38
C VAL A 47 -8.91 3.00 -8.89
N ALA A 48 -7.94 3.26 -8.02
CA ALA A 48 -8.14 3.29 -6.57
C ALA A 48 -7.18 4.31 -5.92
N THR A 49 -7.62 4.92 -4.81
CA THR A 49 -6.81 5.81 -3.99
C THR A 49 -6.99 5.42 -2.53
N PHE A 50 -5.88 5.19 -1.83
CA PHE A 50 -5.84 4.84 -0.42
C PHE A 50 -5.17 5.95 0.35
N LYS A 51 -5.81 6.40 1.42
CA LYS A 51 -5.34 7.51 2.24
C LYS A 51 -5.34 7.10 3.71
N GLN A 52 -4.27 6.43 4.11
CA GLN A 52 -4.01 6.08 5.51
C GLN A 52 -2.75 6.77 6.03
N HIS A 53 -1.72 6.89 5.18
CA HIS A 53 -0.49 7.55 5.58
C HIS A 53 -0.73 9.05 5.78
N VAL A 54 -0.18 9.58 6.87
CA VAL A 54 -0.32 10.99 7.28
C VAL A 54 0.95 11.80 7.00
N ALA A 55 1.95 11.17 6.38
CA ALA A 55 3.21 11.75 5.96
C ALA A 55 3.63 11.14 4.60
N PRO A 56 4.69 11.66 3.94
CA PRO A 56 5.14 11.18 2.64
C PRO A 56 5.35 9.67 2.58
N VAL A 57 4.89 9.05 1.49
CA VAL A 57 5.14 7.63 1.19
C VAL A 57 6.60 7.47 0.79
N THR A 58 7.30 6.53 1.43
CA THR A 58 8.74 6.28 1.22
C THR A 58 9.02 5.04 0.39
N SER A 59 8.13 4.04 0.40
CA SER A 59 8.22 2.87 -0.48
C SER A 59 6.87 2.22 -0.72
N VAL A 60 6.75 1.53 -1.85
CA VAL A 60 5.57 0.75 -2.25
C VAL A 60 6.02 -0.51 -2.97
N GLU A 61 5.38 -1.64 -2.69
CA GLU A 61 5.66 -2.90 -3.41
C GLU A 61 4.40 -3.78 -3.55
N TRP A 62 4.17 -4.24 -4.77
CA TRP A 62 3.17 -5.26 -5.06
C TRP A 62 3.66 -6.61 -4.56
N HIS A 63 2.77 -7.41 -3.99
CA HIS A 63 3.10 -8.77 -3.58
C HIS A 63 3.56 -9.59 -4.81
N PRO A 64 4.67 -10.34 -4.74
CA PRO A 64 5.23 -11.02 -5.90
C PRO A 64 4.36 -12.14 -6.46
N GLN A 65 3.48 -12.72 -5.64
CA GLN A 65 2.66 -13.87 -6.02
C GLN A 65 1.16 -13.57 -6.07
N ASP A 66 0.70 -12.53 -5.38
CA ASP A 66 -0.71 -12.17 -5.25
C ASP A 66 -0.95 -10.84 -5.97
N SER A 67 -1.89 -10.81 -6.89
CA SER A 67 -2.20 -9.64 -7.72
C SER A 67 -3.00 -8.56 -6.99
N GLY A 68 -3.70 -8.91 -5.92
CA GLY A 68 -4.55 -8.00 -5.15
C GLY A 68 -3.80 -7.34 -3.98
N VAL A 69 -2.69 -7.91 -3.55
CA VAL A 69 -1.99 -7.50 -2.33
C VAL A 69 -0.81 -6.59 -2.63
N PHE A 70 -0.64 -5.54 -1.82
CA PHE A 70 0.55 -4.69 -1.83
C PHE A 70 0.89 -4.19 -0.43
N ALA A 71 2.11 -3.66 -0.27
CA ALA A 71 2.58 -3.01 0.94
C ALA A 71 3.10 -1.60 0.63
N ALA A 72 3.02 -0.72 1.62
CA ALA A 72 3.59 0.63 1.56
C ALA A 72 4.22 1.03 2.90
N SER A 73 5.27 1.85 2.86
CA SER A 73 5.84 2.50 4.04
C SER A 73 5.74 4.01 3.92
N GLY A 74 5.59 4.68 5.06
CA GLY A 74 5.55 6.14 5.14
C GLY A 74 6.54 6.71 6.14
N ALA A 75 6.85 8.00 5.98
CA ALA A 75 7.60 8.80 6.95
C ALA A 75 6.84 9.01 8.27
N ASP A 76 5.60 8.50 8.36
CA ASP A 76 4.79 8.41 9.57
C ASP A 76 5.12 7.16 10.42
N ASN A 77 6.19 6.45 10.06
CA ASN A 77 6.69 5.27 10.77
C ASN A 77 5.73 4.07 10.74
N GLN A 78 4.90 3.98 9.70
CA GLN A 78 4.00 2.85 9.49
C GLN A 78 4.39 2.08 8.24
N VAL A 79 4.29 0.75 8.32
CA VAL A 79 4.16 -0.11 7.14
C VAL A 79 2.71 -0.58 7.07
N THR A 80 2.06 -0.38 5.93
CA THR A 80 0.67 -0.78 5.70
C THR A 80 0.62 -1.90 4.65
N GLN A 81 -0.24 -2.90 4.87
CA GLN A 81 -0.55 -3.95 3.90
C GLN A 81 -2.00 -3.82 3.46
N TRP A 82 -2.23 -3.99 2.17
CA TRP A 82 -3.52 -3.78 1.54
C TRP A 82 -3.90 -4.97 0.66
N ASP A 83 -5.20 -5.24 0.56
CA ASP A 83 -5.76 -6.21 -0.38
C ASP A 83 -6.96 -5.61 -1.11
N LEU A 84 -6.83 -5.52 -2.44
CA LEU A 84 -7.86 -5.00 -3.33
C LEU A 84 -9.10 -5.90 -3.43
N ALA A 85 -9.00 -7.19 -3.12
CA ALA A 85 -10.08 -8.16 -3.24
C ALA A 85 -11.03 -8.16 -2.03
N VAL A 86 -10.68 -7.45 -0.95
CA VAL A 86 -11.49 -7.39 0.26
C VAL A 86 -12.71 -6.50 0.03
N GLU A 87 -13.88 -7.13 -0.08
CA GLU A 87 -15.20 -6.49 -0.15
C GLU A 87 -16.00 -6.72 1.14
N ARG A 88 -16.73 -5.70 1.61
CA ARG A 88 -17.45 -5.76 2.90
C ARG A 88 -18.65 -6.64 2.63
N ASP A 89 -18.66 -7.82 3.23
CA ASP A 89 -19.88 -8.60 3.27
C ASP A 89 -20.87 -7.84 4.16
N PRO A 90 -21.97 -7.28 3.59
CA PRO A 90 -22.94 -6.51 4.35
C PRO A 90 -23.67 -7.35 5.41
N GLU A 91 -23.60 -8.69 5.35
CA GLU A 91 -24.20 -9.60 6.33
C GLU A 91 -23.22 -10.02 7.44
N SER A 92 -21.92 -9.86 7.22
CA SER A 92 -20.90 -10.06 8.24
C SER A 92 -20.82 -8.84 9.15
N GLY A 93 -21.72 -8.75 10.13
CA GLY A 93 -21.80 -7.69 11.16
C GLY A 93 -20.58 -7.57 12.10
N GLY A 94 -19.37 -7.88 11.65
CA GLY A 94 -18.14 -7.92 12.43
C GLY A 94 -17.41 -6.57 12.53
N ALA A 95 -17.67 -5.61 11.65
CA ALA A 95 -17.05 -4.28 11.71
C ALA A 95 -17.88 -3.25 12.53
N GLU A 96 -19.14 -3.57 12.83
CA GLU A 96 -20.04 -2.65 13.58
C GLU A 96 -19.83 -2.69 15.10
N THR A 97 -19.04 -3.63 15.62
CA THR A 97 -18.88 -3.84 17.07
C THR A 97 -17.62 -3.21 17.67
N ASP A 98 -16.67 -2.77 16.86
CA ASP A 98 -15.48 -2.06 17.33
C ASP A 98 -15.44 -0.63 16.77
N PRO A 99 -15.73 0.40 17.60
CA PRO A 99 -15.71 1.79 17.17
C PRO A 99 -14.35 2.25 16.63
N GLY A 100 -13.24 1.59 16.99
CA GLY A 100 -11.90 1.91 16.47
C GLY A 100 -11.65 1.43 15.04
N LEU A 101 -12.46 0.49 14.54
CA LEU A 101 -12.35 -0.08 13.19
C LEU A 101 -13.30 0.57 12.18
N ALA A 102 -14.28 1.35 12.64
CA ALA A 102 -15.28 1.98 11.79
C ALA A 102 -14.67 2.95 10.75
N ASP A 103 -13.61 3.66 11.15
CA ASP A 103 -12.93 4.67 10.33
C ASP A 103 -11.81 4.09 9.43
N LEU A 104 -11.45 2.81 9.61
CA LEU A 104 -10.37 2.21 8.82
C LEU A 104 -10.89 1.75 7.44
N PRO A 105 -10.13 2.03 6.37
CA PRO A 105 -10.48 1.57 5.04
C PRO A 105 -10.44 0.04 5.00
N GLN A 106 -11.44 -0.55 4.36
CA GLN A 106 -11.67 -1.98 4.45
C GLN A 106 -10.54 -2.83 3.85
N GLN A 107 -9.91 -2.30 2.81
CA GLN A 107 -8.81 -2.96 2.11
C GLN A 107 -7.51 -2.97 2.94
N LEU A 108 -7.45 -2.26 4.08
CA LEU A 108 -6.30 -2.25 4.97
C LEU A 108 -6.28 -3.53 5.80
N LEU A 109 -5.34 -4.43 5.50
CA LEU A 109 -5.18 -5.70 6.18
C LEU A 109 -4.39 -5.57 7.49
N PHE A 110 -3.33 -4.77 7.46
CA PHE A 110 -2.36 -4.73 8.54
C PHE A 110 -1.62 -3.40 8.59
N VAL A 111 -1.29 -2.97 9.81
CA VAL A 111 -0.41 -1.84 10.07
C VAL A 111 0.69 -2.30 11.02
N HIS A 112 1.93 -2.27 10.54
CA HIS A 112 3.13 -2.45 11.36
C HIS A 112 3.60 -1.09 11.90
N GLN A 113 3.99 -1.07 13.17
CA GLN A 113 4.56 0.10 13.85
C GLN A 113 5.73 -0.34 14.74
N GLY A 114 6.52 0.63 15.20
CA GLY A 114 7.65 0.40 16.12
C GLY A 114 9.02 0.69 15.50
N GLU A 115 9.06 1.01 14.21
CA GLU A 115 10.24 1.49 13.49
C GLU A 115 10.29 3.02 13.51
N THR A 116 11.45 3.61 13.23
CA THR A 116 11.59 5.07 13.16
C THR A 116 12.31 5.47 11.88
N ASP A 117 11.73 6.38 11.12
CA ASP A 117 12.24 6.91 9.86
C ASP A 117 12.41 5.82 8.78
N LEU A 118 11.29 5.19 8.41
CA LEU A 118 11.20 4.13 7.39
C LEU A 118 11.65 4.63 6.01
N LYS A 119 12.51 3.84 5.35
CA LYS A 119 13.08 4.18 4.03
C LYS A 119 12.53 3.31 2.92
N GLU A 120 12.60 2.00 3.09
CA GLU A 120 12.17 1.04 2.09
C GLU A 120 11.54 -0.19 2.73
N LEU A 121 10.79 -0.91 1.91
CA LEU A 121 10.27 -2.23 2.22
C LEU A 121 10.44 -3.13 0.99
N HIS A 122 10.58 -4.43 1.22
CA HIS A 122 10.66 -5.43 0.18
C HIS A 122 9.99 -6.75 0.57
N TRP A 123 9.26 -7.35 -0.37
CA TRP A 123 8.80 -8.73 -0.24
C TRP A 123 9.94 -9.69 -0.54
N HIS A 124 10.12 -10.70 0.30
CA HIS A 124 11.10 -11.74 0.02
C HIS A 124 10.55 -12.75 -1.01
N PRO A 125 11.11 -12.85 -2.22
CA PRO A 125 10.50 -13.63 -3.30
C PRO A 125 10.48 -15.16 -3.06
N GLN A 126 11.38 -15.66 -2.20
CA GLN A 126 11.50 -17.09 -1.87
C GLN A 126 10.91 -17.45 -0.49
N CYS A 127 10.45 -16.47 0.27
CA CYS A 127 9.90 -16.68 1.61
C CYS A 127 8.51 -16.06 1.64
N PRO A 128 7.45 -16.82 1.29
CA PRO A 128 6.08 -16.32 1.25
C PRO A 128 5.71 -15.59 2.54
N GLY A 129 4.99 -14.46 2.41
CA GLY A 129 4.55 -13.63 3.54
C GLY A 129 5.66 -12.86 4.27
N VAL A 130 6.93 -13.01 3.89
CA VAL A 130 8.03 -12.27 4.55
C VAL A 130 8.21 -10.90 3.90
N LEU A 131 8.11 -9.87 4.73
CA LEU A 131 8.43 -8.49 4.40
C LEU A 131 9.66 -8.06 5.20
N VAL A 132 10.53 -7.29 4.55
CA VAL A 132 11.69 -6.67 5.17
C VAL A 132 11.60 -5.17 5.00
N SER A 133 11.73 -4.41 6.08
CA SER A 133 11.76 -2.94 6.08
C SER A 133 13.12 -2.44 6.56
N THR A 134 13.53 -1.26 6.10
CA THR A 134 14.68 -0.53 6.66
C THR A 134 14.24 0.82 7.20
N ALA A 135 14.91 1.23 8.27
CA ALA A 135 14.58 2.42 9.05
C ALA A 135 15.85 2.95 9.74
N LEU A 136 15.80 4.15 10.33
CA LEU A 136 16.87 4.64 11.21
C LEU A 136 17.10 3.70 12.40
N SER A 137 16.05 3.02 12.86
CA SER A 137 16.11 2.03 13.95
C SER A 137 16.77 0.69 13.56
N GLY A 138 17.15 0.50 12.29
CA GLY A 138 17.72 -0.75 11.77
C GLY A 138 16.86 -1.33 10.65
N PHE A 139 16.90 -2.65 10.46
CA PHE A 139 15.97 -3.34 9.57
C PHE A 139 15.12 -4.32 10.37
N THR A 140 13.87 -4.47 9.95
CA THR A 140 12.92 -5.41 10.56
C THR A 140 12.56 -6.47 9.54
N VAL A 141 12.52 -7.73 9.98
CA VAL A 141 12.01 -8.85 9.18
C VAL A 141 10.77 -9.37 9.88
N PHE A 142 9.64 -9.34 9.21
CA PHE A 142 8.39 -9.85 9.77
C PHE A 142 7.59 -10.63 8.73
N ARG A 143 6.65 -11.44 9.22
CA ARG A 143 5.76 -12.25 8.40
C ARG A 143 4.33 -11.72 8.54
N THR A 144 3.68 -11.46 7.42
CA THR A 144 2.27 -11.04 7.40
C THR A 144 1.35 -12.25 7.59
N ILE A 145 0.18 -12.02 8.20
CA ILE A 145 -0.82 -13.08 8.45
C ILE A 145 -1.64 -13.43 7.20
N SER A 146 -1.70 -12.48 6.26
CA SER A 146 -2.21 -12.68 4.92
C SER A 146 -1.03 -13.15 4.08
N VAL A 147 -1.19 -14.32 3.43
CA VAL A 147 -0.24 -15.15 2.63
C VAL A 147 0.84 -15.97 3.34
#